data_AF-A0A7X7J1Z2-F1
#
_entry.id   AF-A0A7X7J1Z2-F1
#
_cell.length_a   1.000
_cell.length_b   1.000
_cell.length_c   1.000
_cell.angle_alpha   90.00
_cell.angle_beta   90.00
_cell.angle_gamma   90.00
#
_symmetry.space_group_name_H-M   'P 1'
#
loop_
_entity.id
_entity.type
_entity.pdbx_description
1 polymer ?
#
loop_
_entity_poly.entity_id
_entity_poly.type
_entity_poly.pdbx_seq_one_letter_code
_entity_poly.pdbx_strand_id
1 'polypeptide(L)'
;MRMPIFVLAIVAASVPASAFGADQAVMWQDHKPQARLIQPRLNDPVKDIVDITVNGTLAEWCGWTLPKVAQADQPGLYIVVGDEHNNPVVAGLVESGLKLDRGDLGPEGFQILTHEAGDRRFVVITANSPVGLKHGCQELLFFRLGITANGAVVDWPLNVKMKPAFAYRGTYMLPCWSAYDSLENWKRVLKFHSELTLNRNWFWLAGFPVLEQYGGEYKKSDLANGWNVNALVELCRAEGMKFYIGGGWFTWHHDQIANKSIDRGIQWYLDMLDSLPGTEGIYVEPAGEGREVDEKTWRERTDALKRLAQTIWKKRPEFEFAIAIGKFNSPGYRQAVHEIDAKRIYWWWCWGDPLMQNAQAEHPLILRWHTTIQMSDYHRSTSPPEPRETSLTGFATSYDPGQGYGNPWNGWAALGHDKPRNVDPRTMPFFSHQYWFRERCWDLKMTDEAFAARMARRLFDADMPPDSIGHYLSLAKMCPKPTEADEKELGRVAGFVDQNAGRGTPRNKDTLHRMREAVDGIHAARAKASKAK
;
A
#
# COMPACT_ATOMS: atom_id res chain seq x y z
N MET A 1 -27.98 9.12 28.15
CA MET A 1 -27.99 7.64 28.16
C MET A 1 -26.55 7.17 28.06
N ARG A 2 -26.02 6.55 29.11
CA ARG A 2 -24.63 6.05 29.15
C ARG A 2 -24.57 4.74 28.36
N MET A 3 -23.81 4.71 27.27
CA MET A 3 -23.47 3.47 26.57
C MET A 3 -22.45 2.68 27.40
N PRO A 4 -22.56 1.34 27.48
CA PRO A 4 -21.65 0.51 28.23
C PRO A 4 -20.30 0.40 27.50
N ILE A 5 -19.21 0.61 28.25
CA ILE A 5 -17.85 0.28 27.84
C ILE A 5 -17.76 -1.26 27.86
N PHE A 6 -17.74 -1.88 26.69
CA PHE A 6 -17.37 -3.29 26.58
C PHE A 6 -15.88 -3.41 26.83
N VAL A 7 -15.50 -3.84 28.04
CA VAL A 7 -14.17 -4.35 28.34
C VAL A 7 -14.07 -5.73 27.70
N LEU A 8 -13.55 -5.79 26.47
CA LEU A 8 -13.12 -7.07 25.90
C LEU A 8 -11.83 -7.48 26.62
N ALA A 9 -11.95 -8.39 27.58
CA ALA A 9 -10.81 -9.13 28.08
C ALA A 9 -10.32 -10.05 26.96
N ILE A 10 -9.26 -9.63 26.24
CA ILE A 10 -8.49 -10.54 25.40
C ILE A 10 -7.76 -11.46 26.36
N VAL A 11 -8.36 -12.62 26.63
CA VAL A 11 -7.59 -13.79 27.07
C VAL A 11 -6.51 -13.96 25.99
N ALA A 12 -5.24 -13.93 26.39
CA ALA A 12 -4.12 -14.26 25.53
C ALA A 12 -4.31 -15.71 25.05
N ALA A 13 -5.11 -15.88 24.00
CA ALA A 13 -5.14 -17.10 23.24
C ALA A 13 -3.75 -17.18 22.62
N SER A 14 -2.94 -18.10 23.13
CA SER A 14 -1.78 -18.60 22.42
C SER A 14 -2.26 -18.98 21.03
N VAL A 15 -2.00 -18.11 20.05
CA VAL A 15 -2.25 -18.41 18.65
C VAL A 15 -1.41 -19.65 18.39
N PRO A 16 -2.03 -20.82 18.11
CA PRO A 16 -1.24 -21.97 17.75
C PRO A 16 -0.47 -21.56 16.51
N ALA A 17 0.86 -21.54 16.60
CA ALA A 17 1.72 -21.50 15.43
C ALA A 17 1.19 -22.61 14.53
N SER A 18 0.51 -22.24 13.45
CA SER A 18 -0.06 -23.21 12.53
C SER A 18 1.09 -24.09 12.09
N ALA A 19 0.98 -25.36 12.50
CA ALA A 19 1.94 -26.40 12.20
C ALA A 19 2.20 -26.34 10.70
N PHE A 20 3.47 -26.18 10.35
CA PHE A 20 3.92 -26.39 8.99
C PHE A 20 3.36 -27.73 8.48
N GLY A 21 3.17 -27.83 7.17
CA GLY A 21 2.81 -29.12 6.55
C GLY A 21 3.74 -30.24 7.02
N ALA A 22 3.26 -31.48 7.02
CA ALA A 22 4.05 -32.64 7.47
C ALA A 22 5.33 -32.86 6.64
N ASP A 23 5.44 -32.24 5.46
CA ASP A 23 6.65 -32.19 4.63
C ASP A 23 7.06 -30.73 4.36
N GLN A 24 8.38 -30.51 4.27
CA GLN A 24 9.00 -29.20 4.04
C GLN A 24 10.13 -29.33 3.03
N ALA A 25 10.31 -28.30 2.20
CA ALA A 25 11.47 -28.21 1.31
C ALA A 25 12.42 -27.10 1.78
N VAL A 26 13.71 -27.42 1.90
CA VAL A 26 14.74 -26.46 2.33
C VAL A 26 15.06 -25.53 1.18
N MET A 27 14.92 -24.22 1.41
CA MET A 27 15.25 -23.16 0.46
C MET A 27 16.73 -22.79 0.54
N TRP A 28 17.24 -22.64 1.76
CA TRP A 28 18.65 -22.49 2.07
C TRP A 28 18.92 -22.91 3.52
N GLN A 29 20.17 -23.27 3.80
CA GLN A 29 20.64 -23.63 5.14
C GLN A 29 22.11 -23.29 5.28
N ASP A 30 22.52 -22.74 6.44
CA ASP A 30 23.90 -22.39 6.78
C ASP A 30 24.58 -21.57 5.67
N HIS A 31 23.87 -20.56 5.16
CA HIS A 31 24.30 -19.69 4.05
C HIS A 31 24.64 -20.46 2.75
N LYS A 32 24.00 -21.61 2.52
CA LYS A 32 24.10 -22.37 1.27
C LYS A 32 22.72 -22.45 0.60
N PRO A 33 22.59 -21.97 -0.65
CA PRO A 33 21.31 -22.03 -1.34
C PRO A 33 21.02 -23.47 -1.76
N GLN A 34 19.83 -23.94 -1.44
CA GLN A 34 19.31 -25.24 -1.89
C GLN A 34 18.28 -25.07 -3.02
N ALA A 35 17.70 -23.87 -3.11
CA ALA A 35 16.80 -23.46 -4.18
C ALA A 35 17.49 -22.54 -5.20
N ARG A 36 16.99 -22.56 -6.44
CA ARG A 36 17.37 -21.63 -7.52
C ARG A 36 16.13 -20.89 -8.02
N LEU A 37 16.30 -19.65 -8.50
CA LEU A 37 15.22 -18.82 -9.05
C LEU A 37 15.27 -18.85 -10.59
N ILE A 38 14.14 -19.17 -11.22
CA ILE A 38 13.93 -19.08 -12.67
C ILE A 38 12.88 -18.00 -12.94
N GLN A 39 13.29 -16.97 -13.68
CA GLN A 39 12.49 -15.78 -13.92
C GLN A 39 11.71 -15.87 -15.26
N PRO A 40 10.55 -15.21 -15.34
CA PRO A 40 9.84 -15.06 -16.60
C PRO A 40 10.57 -14.07 -17.52
N ARG A 41 10.32 -14.17 -18.81
CA ARG A 41 10.73 -13.16 -19.80
C ARG A 41 9.65 -12.08 -19.90
N LEU A 42 9.91 -10.94 -19.27
CA LEU A 42 8.99 -9.80 -19.24
C LEU A 42 9.59 -8.60 -19.96
N ASN A 43 8.72 -7.69 -20.42
CA ASN A 43 9.12 -6.45 -21.08
C ASN A 43 9.22 -5.30 -20.07
N ASP A 44 9.98 -4.26 -20.45
CA ASP A 44 10.00 -2.99 -19.72
C ASP A 44 8.58 -2.39 -19.60
N PRO A 45 8.25 -1.71 -18.48
CA PRO A 45 9.14 -1.32 -17.38
C PRO A 45 9.25 -2.35 -16.23
N VAL A 46 8.54 -3.48 -16.31
CA VAL A 46 8.40 -4.46 -15.21
C VAL A 46 9.31 -5.69 -15.37
N LYS A 47 10.34 -5.61 -16.23
CA LYS A 47 11.21 -6.74 -16.56
C LYS A 47 11.88 -7.37 -15.32
N ASP A 48 12.23 -6.54 -14.35
CA ASP A 48 12.96 -6.94 -13.14
C ASP A 48 12.04 -7.15 -11.92
N ILE A 49 10.71 -7.05 -12.09
CA ILE A 49 9.76 -7.02 -10.97
C ILE A 49 9.84 -8.28 -10.10
N VAL A 50 10.11 -9.44 -10.70
CA VAL A 50 10.29 -10.72 -9.98
C VAL A 50 11.61 -10.74 -9.23
N ASP A 51 12.71 -10.28 -9.82
CA ASP A 51 14.02 -10.27 -9.17
C ASP A 51 14.03 -9.33 -7.97
N ILE A 52 13.52 -8.11 -8.18
CA ILE A 52 13.39 -7.09 -7.13
C ILE A 52 12.51 -7.62 -6.00
N THR A 53 11.40 -8.30 -6.31
CA THR A 53 10.51 -8.85 -5.28
C THR A 53 11.14 -10.04 -4.55
N VAL A 54 11.76 -10.99 -5.24
CA VAL A 54 12.32 -12.19 -4.59
C VAL A 54 13.67 -11.89 -3.96
N ASN A 55 14.66 -11.55 -4.78
CA ASN A 55 16.03 -11.35 -4.31
C ASN A 55 16.20 -10.02 -3.57
N GLY A 56 15.48 -8.96 -3.97
CA GLY A 56 15.51 -7.69 -3.23
C GLY A 56 14.97 -7.85 -1.80
N THR A 57 13.82 -8.52 -1.64
CA THR A 57 13.26 -8.80 -0.31
C THR A 57 14.14 -9.74 0.51
N LEU A 58 14.66 -10.84 -0.07
CA LEU A 58 15.55 -11.74 0.66
C LEU A 58 16.86 -11.06 1.08
N ALA A 59 17.40 -10.18 0.23
CA ALA A 59 18.61 -9.42 0.56
C ALA A 59 18.35 -8.47 1.72
N GLU A 60 17.20 -7.79 1.72
CA GLU A 60 16.79 -6.92 2.82
C GLU A 60 16.52 -7.70 4.12
N TRP A 61 15.78 -8.81 4.03
CA TRP A 61 15.30 -9.52 5.22
C TRP A 61 16.36 -10.39 5.86
N CYS A 62 17.19 -11.03 5.04
CA CYS A 62 18.08 -12.10 5.43
C CYS A 62 19.55 -11.81 5.09
N GLY A 63 19.84 -10.75 4.33
CA GLY A 63 21.19 -10.51 3.79
C GLY A 63 21.60 -11.52 2.72
N TRP A 64 20.63 -12.14 2.04
CA TRP A 64 20.87 -13.29 1.14
C TRP A 64 20.08 -13.19 -0.16
N THR A 65 20.54 -13.84 -1.23
CA THR A 65 19.82 -13.94 -2.52
C THR A 65 19.86 -15.37 -3.07
N LEU A 66 18.85 -15.76 -3.83
CA LEU A 66 18.84 -17.04 -4.54
C LEU A 66 19.63 -16.95 -5.85
N PRO A 67 20.44 -17.98 -6.20
CA PRO A 67 21.06 -18.06 -7.50
C PRO A 67 20.02 -18.05 -8.62
N LYS A 68 20.23 -17.21 -9.62
CA LYS A 68 19.39 -17.15 -10.82
C LYS A 68 19.89 -18.15 -11.85
N VAL A 69 18.98 -18.93 -12.42
CA VAL A 69 19.26 -19.86 -13.52
C VAL A 69 18.20 -19.76 -14.61
N ALA A 70 18.58 -20.09 -15.84
CA ALA A 70 17.67 -20.00 -16.99
C ALA A 70 16.88 -21.29 -17.23
N GLN A 71 17.33 -22.42 -16.69
CA GLN A 71 16.81 -23.77 -16.92
C GLN A 71 16.84 -24.58 -15.62
N ALA A 72 16.06 -25.68 -15.59
CA ALA A 72 16.07 -26.66 -14.49
C ALA A 72 16.83 -27.93 -14.91
N ASP A 73 18.12 -27.78 -15.19
CA ASP A 73 19.01 -28.81 -15.74
C ASP A 73 19.71 -29.67 -14.66
N GLN A 74 19.70 -29.21 -13.40
CA GLN A 74 20.28 -29.93 -12.27
C GLN A 74 19.21 -30.47 -11.31
N PRO A 75 19.49 -31.51 -10.51
CA PRO A 75 18.62 -31.92 -9.42
C PRO A 75 18.44 -30.78 -8.39
N GLY A 76 17.35 -30.83 -7.64
CA GLY A 76 17.10 -29.91 -6.52
C GLY A 76 15.82 -29.08 -6.62
N LEU A 77 15.76 -27.99 -5.85
CA LEU A 77 14.58 -27.15 -5.68
C LEU A 77 14.65 -25.90 -6.57
N TYR A 78 13.52 -25.56 -7.19
CA TYR A 78 13.39 -24.38 -8.04
C TYR A 78 12.16 -23.56 -7.67
N ILE A 79 12.33 -22.24 -7.54
CA ILE A 79 11.21 -21.30 -7.68
C ILE A 79 11.14 -20.92 -9.15
N VAL A 80 10.04 -21.25 -9.81
CA VAL A 80 9.81 -20.93 -11.22
C VAL A 80 8.63 -19.99 -11.32
N VAL A 81 8.87 -18.80 -11.85
CA VAL A 81 7.87 -17.74 -11.94
C VAL A 81 7.52 -17.50 -13.40
N GLY A 82 6.22 -17.46 -13.72
CA GLY A 82 5.74 -17.21 -15.08
C GLY A 82 4.63 -18.16 -15.52
N ASP A 83 4.46 -18.25 -16.83
CA ASP A 83 3.51 -19.13 -17.49
C ASP A 83 4.17 -19.81 -18.71
N GLU A 84 3.40 -20.64 -19.40
CA GLU A 84 3.83 -21.36 -20.60
C GLU A 84 4.24 -20.44 -21.77
N HIS A 85 3.87 -19.16 -21.75
CA HIS A 85 4.19 -18.20 -22.81
C HIS A 85 5.47 -17.42 -22.54
N ASN A 86 5.78 -17.16 -21.26
CA ASN A 86 6.92 -16.33 -20.87
C ASN A 86 8.03 -17.06 -20.11
N ASN A 87 7.85 -18.34 -19.75
CA ASN A 87 8.86 -19.14 -19.08
C ASN A 87 8.95 -20.57 -19.69
N PRO A 88 10.08 -20.92 -20.35
CA PRO A 88 10.23 -22.20 -21.03
C PRO A 88 10.22 -23.41 -20.09
N VAL A 89 10.61 -23.23 -18.82
CA VAL A 89 10.52 -24.32 -17.83
C VAL A 89 9.07 -24.60 -17.48
N VAL A 90 8.25 -23.56 -17.30
CA VAL A 90 6.81 -23.74 -17.07
C VAL A 90 6.14 -24.39 -18.27
N ALA A 91 6.49 -23.97 -19.49
CA ALA A 91 5.98 -24.59 -20.72
C ALA A 91 6.24 -26.11 -20.74
N GLY A 92 7.48 -26.53 -20.48
CA GLY A 92 7.84 -27.96 -20.42
C GLY A 92 7.13 -28.73 -19.30
N LEU A 93 6.90 -28.10 -18.14
CA LEU A 93 6.12 -28.70 -17.05
C LEU A 93 4.64 -28.88 -17.45
N VAL A 94 4.05 -27.90 -18.13
CA VAL A 94 2.66 -27.98 -18.62
C VAL A 94 2.50 -29.06 -19.69
N GLU A 95 3.44 -29.14 -20.64
CA GLU A 95 3.50 -30.22 -21.64
C GLU A 95 3.60 -31.60 -20.98
N SER A 96 4.28 -31.68 -19.83
CA SER A 96 4.43 -32.90 -19.03
C SER A 96 3.25 -33.18 -18.08
N GLY A 97 2.19 -32.36 -18.12
CA GLY A 97 0.94 -32.59 -17.40
C GLY A 97 0.68 -31.68 -16.19
N LEU A 98 1.53 -30.69 -15.92
CA LEU A 98 1.21 -29.66 -14.92
C LEU A 98 -0.01 -28.85 -15.36
N LYS A 99 -1.00 -28.68 -14.47
CA LYS A 99 -2.20 -27.89 -14.72
C LYS A 99 -2.10 -26.54 -14.02
N LEU A 100 -2.14 -25.46 -14.79
CA LEU A 100 -2.25 -24.09 -14.28
C LEU A 100 -3.72 -23.66 -14.31
N ASP A 101 -4.22 -23.10 -13.23
CA ASP A 101 -5.61 -22.65 -13.10
C ASP A 101 -5.65 -21.12 -12.93
N ARG A 102 -5.70 -20.41 -14.06
CA ARG A 102 -5.60 -18.94 -14.11
C ARG A 102 -6.90 -18.21 -14.48
N GLY A 103 -7.95 -18.95 -14.86
CA GLY A 103 -9.11 -18.40 -15.58
C GLY A 103 -9.88 -17.30 -14.84
N ASP A 104 -9.92 -17.33 -13.51
CA ASP A 104 -10.67 -16.38 -12.69
C ASP A 104 -9.78 -15.46 -11.83
N LEU A 105 -8.45 -15.47 -12.02
CA LEU A 105 -7.50 -14.71 -11.20
C LEU A 105 -7.57 -13.19 -11.44
N GLY A 106 -8.11 -12.76 -12.58
CA GLY A 106 -8.05 -11.35 -12.99
C GLY A 106 -6.61 -10.87 -13.20
N PRO A 107 -6.39 -9.54 -13.26
CA PRO A 107 -5.08 -8.98 -13.58
C PRO A 107 -4.07 -9.03 -12.43
N GLU A 108 -4.51 -9.12 -11.17
CA GLU A 108 -3.63 -9.02 -10.00
C GLU A 108 -3.59 -10.29 -9.14
N GLY A 109 -4.44 -11.27 -9.45
CA GLY A 109 -4.43 -12.57 -8.79
C GLY A 109 -3.30 -13.48 -9.28
N PHE A 110 -3.03 -14.52 -8.50
CA PHE A 110 -1.94 -15.45 -8.72
C PHE A 110 -2.30 -16.85 -8.21
N GLN A 111 -1.50 -17.82 -8.63
CA GLN A 111 -1.47 -19.18 -8.11
C GLN A 111 -0.04 -19.55 -7.73
N ILE A 112 0.12 -20.22 -6.58
CA ILE A 112 1.36 -20.87 -6.14
C ILE A 112 1.07 -22.35 -5.97
N LEU A 113 1.85 -23.21 -6.61
CA LEU A 113 1.71 -24.65 -6.48
C LEU A 113 3.06 -25.34 -6.40
N THR A 114 3.08 -26.52 -5.81
CA THR A 114 4.27 -27.39 -5.81
C THR A 114 4.13 -28.51 -6.83
N HIS A 115 5.22 -28.87 -7.49
CA HIS A 115 5.26 -29.94 -8.49
C HIS A 115 6.58 -30.71 -8.41
N GLU A 116 6.57 -32.01 -8.70
CA GLU A 116 7.75 -32.86 -8.76
C GLU A 116 7.89 -33.47 -10.14
N ALA A 117 9.10 -33.42 -10.71
CA ALA A 117 9.42 -34.04 -11.98
C ALA A 117 10.81 -34.70 -11.93
N GLY A 118 10.82 -35.99 -11.57
CA GLY A 118 12.04 -36.75 -11.32
C GLY A 118 12.68 -36.33 -10.00
N ASP A 119 13.97 -35.97 -10.04
CA ASP A 119 14.77 -35.49 -8.91
C ASP A 119 14.71 -33.97 -8.71
N ARG A 120 13.75 -33.31 -9.36
CA ARG A 120 13.52 -31.86 -9.30
C ARG A 120 12.19 -31.56 -8.64
N ARG A 121 12.23 -30.62 -7.70
CA ARG A 121 11.06 -30.07 -7.01
C ARG A 121 10.87 -28.62 -7.44
N PHE A 122 9.63 -28.22 -7.68
CA PHE A 122 9.27 -26.90 -8.18
C PHE A 122 8.25 -26.24 -7.26
N VAL A 123 8.50 -25.00 -6.88
CA VAL A 123 7.48 -24.04 -6.44
C VAL A 123 7.18 -23.17 -7.65
N VAL A 124 6.02 -23.36 -8.26
CA VAL A 124 5.58 -22.64 -9.46
C VAL A 124 4.68 -21.48 -9.03
N ILE A 125 5.02 -20.27 -9.45
CA ILE A 125 4.21 -19.06 -9.28
C ILE A 125 3.73 -18.60 -10.66
N THR A 126 2.42 -18.54 -10.85
CA THR A 126 1.82 -18.14 -12.12
C THR A 126 0.70 -17.12 -11.94
N ALA A 127 0.45 -16.31 -12.97
CA ALA A 127 -0.56 -15.24 -12.96
C ALA A 127 -0.92 -14.83 -14.40
N ASN A 128 -1.90 -13.93 -14.55
CA ASN A 128 -2.29 -13.34 -15.84
C ASN A 128 -1.51 -12.06 -16.17
N SER A 129 -0.70 -11.54 -15.25
CA SER A 129 0.09 -10.32 -15.48
C SER A 129 1.38 -10.31 -14.64
N PRO A 130 2.36 -9.46 -15.00
CA PRO A 130 3.55 -9.21 -14.19
C PRO A 130 3.25 -8.81 -12.74
N VAL A 131 2.21 -8.01 -12.53
CA VAL A 131 1.80 -7.56 -11.17
C VAL A 131 1.24 -8.72 -10.36
N GLY A 132 0.48 -9.63 -10.99
CA GLY A 132 0.06 -10.87 -10.33
C GLY A 132 1.24 -11.76 -9.95
N LEU A 133 2.27 -11.87 -10.80
CA LEU A 133 3.50 -12.60 -10.47
C LEU A 133 4.20 -12.00 -9.24
N LYS A 134 4.31 -10.67 -9.17
CA LYS A 134 4.81 -9.97 -7.97
C LYS A 134 4.03 -10.33 -6.72
N HIS A 135 2.70 -10.26 -6.77
CA HIS A 135 1.86 -10.60 -5.61
C HIS A 135 2.04 -12.05 -5.17
N GLY A 136 2.19 -12.98 -6.11
CA GLY A 136 2.51 -14.38 -5.81
C GLY A 136 3.88 -14.55 -5.16
N CYS A 137 4.89 -13.83 -5.64
CA CYS A 137 6.21 -13.79 -4.99
C CYS A 137 6.12 -13.23 -3.56
N GLN A 138 5.39 -12.14 -3.35
CA GLN A 138 5.15 -11.59 -2.00
C GLN A 138 4.45 -12.60 -1.10
N GLU A 139 3.38 -13.26 -1.57
CA GLU A 139 2.68 -14.26 -0.75
C GLU A 139 3.58 -15.44 -0.36
N LEU A 140 4.40 -15.94 -1.29
CA LEU A 140 5.39 -16.97 -1.00
C LEU A 140 6.33 -16.52 0.12
N LEU A 141 7.00 -15.38 -0.06
CA LEU A 141 8.03 -14.91 0.87
C LEU A 141 7.46 -14.51 2.22
N PHE A 142 6.29 -13.86 2.24
CA PHE A 142 5.75 -13.25 3.45
C PHE A 142 5.03 -14.27 4.33
N PHE A 143 4.43 -15.29 3.73
CA PHE A 143 3.46 -16.14 4.45
C PHE A 143 3.64 -17.64 4.22
N ARG A 144 4.45 -18.07 3.26
CA ARG A 144 4.67 -19.51 2.95
C ARG A 144 6.10 -19.98 3.23
N LEU A 145 6.98 -19.08 3.68
CA LEU A 145 8.32 -19.42 4.15
C LEU A 145 8.41 -19.38 5.67
N GLY A 146 9.01 -20.42 6.25
CA GLY A 146 9.51 -20.43 7.61
C GLY A 146 10.96 -19.98 7.61
N ILE A 147 11.20 -18.70 7.86
CA ILE A 147 12.55 -18.11 7.87
C ILE A 147 13.11 -18.11 9.29
N THR A 148 14.37 -18.50 9.43
CA THR A 148 15.18 -18.39 10.65
C THR A 148 16.53 -17.74 10.32
N ALA A 149 17.34 -17.44 11.33
CA ALA A 149 18.71 -16.94 11.12
C ALA A 149 19.59 -17.89 10.27
N ASN A 150 19.37 -19.21 10.38
CA ASN A 150 20.24 -20.21 9.76
C ASN A 150 19.69 -20.78 8.46
N GLY A 151 18.43 -20.52 8.10
CA GLY A 151 17.82 -21.16 6.96
C GLY A 151 16.38 -20.75 6.72
N ALA A 152 15.83 -21.19 5.60
CA ALA A 152 14.40 -21.14 5.37
C ALA A 152 13.88 -22.41 4.74
N VAL A 153 12.62 -22.69 5.06
CA VAL A 153 11.85 -23.80 4.53
C VAL A 153 10.57 -23.28 3.90
N VAL A 154 10.11 -23.93 2.84
CA VAL A 154 8.78 -23.73 2.26
C VAL A 154 7.89 -24.91 2.64
N ASP A 155 6.63 -24.62 2.97
CA ASP A 155 5.62 -25.66 3.19
C ASP A 155 5.46 -26.54 1.94
N TRP A 156 5.24 -27.84 2.13
CA TRP A 156 5.01 -28.78 1.03
C TRP A 156 3.88 -29.78 1.33
N PRO A 157 2.97 -30.06 0.37
CA PRO A 157 2.78 -29.37 -0.90
C PRO A 157 2.10 -27.98 -0.72
N LEU A 158 2.25 -27.10 -1.71
CA LEU A 158 1.45 -25.87 -1.84
C LEU A 158 0.41 -26.01 -2.96
N ASN A 159 -0.76 -25.43 -2.70
CA ASN A 159 -1.76 -25.10 -3.72
C ASN A 159 -2.55 -23.88 -3.24
N VAL A 160 -1.99 -22.70 -3.47
CA VAL A 160 -2.55 -21.41 -3.06
C VAL A 160 -3.05 -20.70 -4.31
N LYS A 161 -4.29 -20.19 -4.26
CA LYS A 161 -4.88 -19.40 -5.33
C LYS A 161 -5.58 -18.20 -4.72
N MET A 162 -5.21 -17.00 -5.14
CA MET A 162 -5.67 -15.76 -4.53
C MET A 162 -5.90 -14.67 -5.58
N LYS A 163 -6.88 -13.80 -5.32
CA LYS A 163 -7.11 -12.57 -6.07
C LYS A 163 -7.64 -11.50 -5.12
N PRO A 164 -7.37 -10.21 -5.37
CA PRO A 164 -7.91 -9.15 -4.53
C PRO A 164 -9.43 -9.08 -4.64
N ALA A 165 -10.11 -8.73 -3.54
CA ALA A 165 -11.55 -8.50 -3.51
C ALA A 165 -11.94 -7.18 -4.20
N PHE A 166 -11.01 -6.23 -4.28
CA PHE A 166 -11.23 -4.92 -4.89
C PHE A 166 -10.17 -4.61 -5.93
N ALA A 167 -10.57 -4.19 -7.13
CA ALA A 167 -9.65 -3.83 -8.19
C ALA A 167 -8.98 -2.47 -7.97
N TYR A 168 -9.65 -1.53 -7.29
CA TYR A 168 -9.12 -0.19 -7.01
C TYR A 168 -8.65 -0.09 -5.55
N ARG A 169 -7.33 0.03 -5.36
CA ARG A 169 -6.69 0.17 -4.04
C ARG A 169 -5.73 1.34 -4.10
N GLY A 170 -6.27 2.54 -3.89
CA GLY A 170 -5.54 3.80 -3.98
C GLY A 170 -5.03 4.29 -2.63
N THR A 171 -4.09 5.23 -2.67
CA THR A 171 -3.66 6.02 -1.51
C THR A 171 -3.59 7.50 -1.87
N TYR A 172 -4.12 8.32 -0.98
CA TYR A 172 -4.17 9.76 -1.08
C TYR A 172 -2.98 10.36 -0.34
N MET A 173 -2.09 11.04 -1.08
CA MET A 173 -0.82 11.54 -0.59
C MET A 173 -0.75 13.06 -0.73
N LEU A 174 -0.35 13.72 0.37
CA LEU A 174 -0.20 15.16 0.52
C LEU A 174 1.26 15.52 0.87
N PRO A 175 2.19 15.33 -0.07
CA PRO A 175 3.56 15.83 0.07
C PRO A 175 3.65 17.33 0.37
N CYS A 176 2.64 18.15 0.04
CA CYS A 176 2.62 19.57 0.43
C CYS A 176 2.73 19.78 1.95
N TRP A 177 2.21 18.86 2.76
CA TRP A 177 2.33 18.87 4.23
C TRP A 177 3.66 18.27 4.72
N SER A 178 4.51 17.88 3.79
CA SER A 178 5.82 17.29 4.03
C SER A 178 6.81 17.68 2.94
N ALA A 179 6.73 18.95 2.54
CA ALA A 179 7.47 19.47 1.40
C ALA A 179 8.99 19.32 1.53
N TYR A 180 9.51 19.14 2.74
CA TYR A 180 10.93 18.96 3.02
C TYR A 180 11.38 17.50 3.07
N ASP A 181 10.48 16.52 2.87
CA ASP A 181 10.89 15.11 2.76
C ASP A 181 11.70 14.89 1.47
N SER A 182 12.76 14.11 1.59
CA SER A 182 13.69 13.85 0.50
C SER A 182 13.10 12.92 -0.57
N LEU A 183 13.70 12.93 -1.76
CA LEU A 183 13.36 11.98 -2.82
C LEU A 183 13.44 10.51 -2.34
N GLU A 184 14.48 10.17 -1.58
CA GLU A 184 14.67 8.81 -1.06
C GLU A 184 13.59 8.41 -0.04
N ASN A 185 13.09 9.37 0.74
CA ASN A 185 11.93 9.13 1.60
C ASN A 185 10.68 8.78 0.76
N TRP A 186 10.39 9.56 -0.29
CA TRP A 186 9.25 9.29 -1.17
C TRP A 186 9.37 7.97 -1.92
N LYS A 187 10.57 7.61 -2.40
CA LYS A 187 10.83 6.29 -3.00
C LYS A 187 10.53 5.15 -2.03
N ARG A 188 10.94 5.28 -0.76
CA ARG A 188 10.66 4.29 0.29
C ARG A 188 9.16 4.11 0.53
N VAL A 189 8.43 5.22 0.60
CA VAL A 189 6.98 5.23 0.78
C VAL A 189 6.27 4.54 -0.40
N LEU A 190 6.63 4.87 -1.64
CA LEU A 190 6.04 4.25 -2.83
C LEU A 190 6.36 2.75 -2.92
N LYS A 191 7.60 2.34 -2.62
CA LYS A 191 7.95 0.90 -2.54
C LYS A 191 7.09 0.18 -1.51
N PHE A 192 6.84 0.80 -0.36
CA PHE A 192 5.95 0.24 0.65
C PHE A 192 4.49 0.16 0.18
N HIS A 193 3.99 1.16 -0.55
CA HIS A 193 2.65 1.06 -1.16
C HIS A 193 2.54 -0.15 -2.09
N SER A 194 3.61 -0.44 -2.81
CA SER A 194 3.67 -1.64 -3.64
C SER A 194 3.73 -2.94 -2.83
N GLU A 195 4.40 -2.92 -1.68
CA GLU A 195 4.37 -4.03 -0.70
C GLU A 195 2.93 -4.28 -0.19
N LEU A 196 2.18 -3.21 0.03
CA LEU A 196 0.77 -3.24 0.45
C LEU A 196 -0.19 -3.59 -0.68
N THR A 197 0.29 -3.85 -1.89
CA THR A 197 -0.53 -4.12 -3.09
C THR A 197 -1.47 -2.96 -3.45
N LEU A 198 -1.13 -1.74 -3.04
CA LEU A 198 -1.81 -0.54 -3.53
C LEU A 198 -1.40 -0.32 -4.98
N ASN A 199 -2.37 0.05 -5.82
CA ASN A 199 -2.17 0.11 -7.27
C ASN A 199 -2.46 1.49 -7.87
N ARG A 200 -2.88 2.47 -7.07
CA ARG A 200 -2.97 3.89 -7.45
C ARG A 200 -2.34 4.78 -6.37
N ASN A 201 -1.46 5.69 -6.78
CA ASN A 201 -0.82 6.65 -5.87
C ASN A 201 -1.25 8.06 -6.28
N TRP A 202 -2.11 8.71 -5.49
CA TRP A 202 -2.58 10.07 -5.73
C TRP A 202 -1.64 11.07 -5.09
N PHE A 203 -0.68 11.56 -5.87
CA PHE A 203 0.45 12.31 -5.37
C PHE A 203 0.25 13.81 -5.62
N TRP A 204 0.00 14.59 -4.56
CA TRP A 204 -0.25 16.02 -4.68
C TRP A 204 0.96 16.79 -5.22
N LEU A 205 0.85 17.41 -6.40
CA LEU A 205 1.93 18.20 -7.01
C LEU A 205 1.62 19.69 -7.11
N ALA A 206 0.35 20.10 -6.92
CA ALA A 206 0.02 21.52 -6.92
C ALA A 206 0.74 22.25 -5.77
N GLY A 207 1.44 23.35 -6.08
CA GLY A 207 2.24 24.13 -5.12
C GLY A 207 3.73 23.84 -5.17
N PHE A 208 4.13 22.71 -5.77
CA PHE A 208 5.52 22.44 -6.12
C PHE A 208 5.82 23.03 -7.50
N PRO A 209 6.94 23.76 -7.67
CA PRO A 209 7.29 24.36 -8.95
C PRO A 209 7.93 23.35 -9.92
N VAL A 210 7.27 22.19 -10.12
CA VAL A 210 7.70 21.13 -11.06
C VAL A 210 7.89 21.72 -12.47
N LEU A 211 7.00 22.63 -12.83
CA LEU A 211 7.06 23.48 -14.02
C LEU A 211 7.30 24.93 -13.59
N GLU A 212 8.52 25.42 -13.75
CA GLU A 212 8.95 26.72 -13.22
C GLU A 212 8.05 27.90 -13.67
N GLN A 213 7.51 27.85 -14.89
CA GLN A 213 6.65 28.90 -15.46
C GLN A 213 5.32 29.09 -14.73
N TYR A 214 4.93 28.14 -13.88
CA TYR A 214 3.74 28.21 -13.05
C TYR A 214 4.01 28.64 -11.61
N GLY A 215 5.28 28.69 -11.19
CA GLY A 215 5.66 29.02 -9.83
C GLY A 215 5.27 27.94 -8.81
N GLY A 216 5.28 28.31 -7.53
CA GLY A 216 5.01 27.39 -6.42
C GLY A 216 5.64 27.87 -5.12
N GLU A 217 5.06 27.49 -3.99
CA GLU A 217 5.54 27.85 -2.65
C GLU A 217 6.68 26.94 -2.16
N TYR A 218 6.71 25.67 -2.59
CA TYR A 218 7.66 24.67 -2.10
C TYR A 218 8.99 24.62 -2.87
N LYS A 219 9.60 25.78 -3.12
CA LYS A 219 10.80 25.92 -3.98
C LYS A 219 12.05 25.19 -3.48
N LYS A 220 12.12 24.88 -2.18
CA LYS A 220 13.27 24.21 -1.55
C LYS A 220 13.10 22.70 -1.43
N SER A 221 12.01 22.14 -1.97
CA SER A 221 11.72 20.72 -1.93
C SER A 221 12.51 19.96 -3.00
N ASP A 222 12.86 18.70 -2.74
CA ASP A 222 13.32 17.79 -3.80
C ASP A 222 12.26 17.62 -4.90
N LEU A 223 10.97 17.76 -4.55
CA LEU A 223 9.84 17.67 -5.48
C LEU A 223 9.66 18.93 -6.32
N ALA A 224 10.44 20.00 -6.09
CA ALA A 224 10.52 21.15 -6.99
C ALA A 224 11.22 20.81 -8.32
N ASN A 225 11.95 19.69 -8.37
CA ASN A 225 12.67 19.26 -9.56
C ASN A 225 11.84 18.23 -10.36
N GLY A 226 11.47 18.56 -11.60
CA GLY A 226 10.74 17.66 -12.50
C GLY A 226 11.40 16.31 -12.75
N TRP A 227 12.74 16.24 -12.76
CA TRP A 227 13.47 14.97 -12.87
C TRP A 227 13.23 14.05 -11.67
N ASN A 228 13.18 14.61 -10.46
CA ASN A 228 12.92 13.86 -9.25
C ASN A 228 11.48 13.32 -9.25
N VAL A 229 10.51 14.13 -9.67
CA VAL A 229 9.11 13.69 -9.80
C VAL A 229 8.98 12.60 -10.86
N ASN A 230 9.63 12.75 -12.02
CA ASN A 230 9.63 11.72 -13.05
C ASN A 230 10.27 10.41 -12.56
N ALA A 231 11.32 10.47 -11.75
CA ALA A 231 11.90 9.27 -11.13
C ALA A 231 10.91 8.53 -10.20
N LEU A 232 10.02 9.25 -9.52
CA LEU A 232 8.93 8.64 -8.73
C LEU A 232 7.86 8.01 -9.63
N VAL A 233 7.53 8.64 -10.76
CA VAL A 233 6.62 8.09 -11.78
C VAL A 233 7.16 6.79 -12.35
N GLU A 234 8.43 6.77 -12.76
CA GLU A 234 9.09 5.57 -13.29
C GLU A 234 9.21 4.46 -12.24
N LEU A 235 9.47 4.82 -10.97
CA LEU A 235 9.45 3.86 -9.87
C LEU A 235 8.07 3.19 -9.75
N CYS A 236 6.97 3.96 -9.74
CA CYS A 236 5.63 3.38 -9.70
C CYS A 236 5.40 2.39 -10.84
N ARG A 237 5.79 2.75 -12.07
CA ARG A 237 5.65 1.88 -13.25
C ARG A 237 6.46 0.59 -13.13
N ALA A 238 7.71 0.68 -12.70
CA ALA A 238 8.57 -0.49 -12.46
C ALA A 238 8.03 -1.41 -11.36
N GLU A 239 7.37 -0.82 -10.36
CA GLU A 239 6.71 -1.53 -9.26
C GLU A 239 5.29 -2.02 -9.60
N GLY A 240 4.79 -1.75 -10.82
CA GLY A 240 3.47 -2.21 -11.27
C GLY A 240 2.29 -1.40 -10.72
N MET A 241 2.51 -0.15 -10.33
CA MET A 241 1.51 0.77 -9.79
C MET A 241 1.29 1.97 -10.73
N LYS A 242 0.11 2.57 -10.64
CA LYS A 242 -0.21 3.82 -11.34
C LYS A 242 0.17 5.05 -10.49
N PHE A 243 0.70 6.09 -11.14
CA PHE A 243 0.98 7.40 -10.55
C PHE A 243 -0.04 8.44 -11.03
N TYR A 244 -0.68 9.15 -10.10
CA TYR A 244 -1.67 10.18 -10.39
C TYR A 244 -1.13 11.54 -9.97
N ILE A 245 -1.30 12.52 -10.84
CA ILE A 245 -1.05 13.92 -10.50
C ILE A 245 -2.22 14.40 -9.64
N GLY A 246 -1.95 14.67 -8.37
CA GLY A 246 -2.92 15.22 -7.42
C GLY A 246 -2.86 16.74 -7.33
N GLY A 247 -3.99 17.38 -7.09
CA GLY A 247 -4.05 18.80 -6.81
C GLY A 247 -5.46 19.31 -6.54
N GLY A 248 -5.56 20.59 -6.21
CA GLY A 248 -6.84 21.29 -6.21
C GLY A 248 -7.34 21.55 -7.63
N TRP A 249 -8.64 21.73 -7.79
CA TRP A 249 -9.27 22.25 -8.99
C TRP A 249 -9.82 23.64 -8.71
N PHE A 250 -8.99 24.65 -9.02
CA PHE A 250 -9.22 26.06 -8.66
C PHE A 250 -9.44 26.26 -7.15
N THR A 251 -8.66 25.54 -6.35
CA THR A 251 -8.63 25.64 -4.89
C THR A 251 -7.19 25.48 -4.40
N TRP A 252 -6.89 25.98 -3.20
CA TRP A 252 -5.56 25.92 -2.56
C TRP A 252 -4.42 26.32 -3.53
N HIS A 253 -3.40 25.48 -3.67
CA HIS A 253 -2.23 25.71 -4.50
C HIS A 253 -2.56 25.84 -6.00
N HIS A 254 -3.59 25.15 -6.49
CA HIS A 254 -3.97 25.26 -7.89
C HIS A 254 -4.63 26.60 -8.21
N ASP A 255 -5.32 27.23 -7.26
CA ASP A 255 -5.88 28.57 -7.46
C ASP A 255 -4.78 29.62 -7.70
N GLN A 256 -3.67 29.50 -6.95
CA GLN A 256 -2.49 30.33 -7.15
C GLN A 256 -1.86 30.11 -8.54
N ILE A 257 -1.74 28.85 -8.97
CA ILE A 257 -1.20 28.47 -10.29
C ILE A 257 -2.09 29.02 -11.43
N ALA A 258 -3.41 28.82 -11.31
CA ALA A 258 -4.39 29.28 -12.28
C ALA A 258 -4.44 30.80 -12.37
N ASN A 259 -4.13 31.51 -11.28
CA ASN A 259 -4.10 32.97 -11.20
C ASN A 259 -5.36 33.60 -11.81
N LYS A 260 -6.53 33.13 -11.37
CA LYS A 260 -7.87 33.56 -11.84
C LYS A 260 -8.17 33.27 -13.33
N SER A 261 -7.36 32.47 -14.02
CA SER A 261 -7.59 32.07 -15.41
C SER A 261 -7.90 30.57 -15.50
N ILE A 262 -9.09 30.24 -16.02
CA ILE A 262 -9.50 28.86 -16.26
C ILE A 262 -8.56 28.17 -17.26
N ASP A 263 -8.24 28.85 -18.36
CA ASP A 263 -7.39 28.28 -19.40
C ASP A 263 -5.97 28.05 -18.88
N ARG A 264 -5.43 28.94 -18.03
CA ARG A 264 -4.13 28.71 -17.37
C ARG A 264 -4.16 27.48 -16.46
N GLY A 265 -5.24 27.29 -15.70
CA GLY A 265 -5.41 26.10 -14.84
C GLY A 265 -5.49 24.79 -15.64
N ILE A 266 -6.25 24.77 -16.74
CA ILE A 266 -6.29 23.63 -17.66
C ILE A 266 -4.90 23.37 -18.23
N GLN A 267 -4.21 24.41 -18.71
CA GLN A 267 -2.89 24.28 -19.35
C GLN A 267 -1.85 23.72 -18.38
N TRP A 268 -1.91 24.07 -17.09
CA TRP A 268 -1.00 23.51 -16.09
C TRP A 268 -1.04 21.98 -16.05
N TYR A 269 -2.25 21.38 -15.99
CA TYR A 269 -2.37 19.92 -16.02
C TYR A 269 -1.89 19.32 -17.34
N LEU A 270 -2.16 19.97 -18.48
CA LEU A 270 -1.71 19.48 -19.77
C LEU A 270 -0.18 19.49 -19.89
N ASP A 271 0.47 20.60 -19.50
CA ASP A 271 1.94 20.71 -19.49
C ASP A 271 2.58 19.73 -18.48
N MET A 272 1.93 19.50 -17.33
CA MET A 272 2.37 18.49 -16.36
C MET A 272 2.35 17.09 -16.96
N LEU A 273 1.33 16.75 -17.75
CA LEU A 273 1.26 15.45 -18.44
C LEU A 273 2.30 15.31 -19.55
N ASP A 274 2.58 16.39 -20.28
CA ASP A 274 3.60 16.39 -21.32
C ASP A 274 5.01 16.24 -20.70
N SER A 275 5.27 16.83 -19.53
CA SER A 275 6.53 16.69 -18.80
C SER A 275 6.68 15.37 -18.03
N LEU A 276 5.56 14.72 -17.65
CA LEU A 276 5.52 13.47 -16.89
C LEU A 276 4.71 12.40 -17.65
N PRO A 277 5.21 11.92 -18.82
CA PRO A 277 4.43 11.07 -19.72
C PRO A 277 4.04 9.71 -19.12
N GLY A 278 4.78 9.25 -18.11
CA GLY A 278 4.52 7.98 -17.42
C GLY A 278 3.32 7.99 -16.46
N THR A 279 2.77 9.17 -16.13
CA THR A 279 1.58 9.32 -15.25
C THR A 279 0.34 8.71 -15.90
N GLU A 280 -0.61 8.18 -15.15
CA GLU A 280 -1.77 7.44 -15.71
C GLU A 280 -3.14 7.95 -15.24
N GLY A 281 -3.15 8.91 -14.33
CA GLY A 281 -4.38 9.54 -13.91
C GLY A 281 -4.17 10.93 -13.32
N ILE A 282 -5.28 11.62 -13.11
CA ILE A 282 -5.36 12.86 -12.36
C ILE A 282 -6.31 12.65 -11.18
N TYR A 283 -5.90 13.14 -10.01
CA TYR A 283 -6.76 13.31 -8.86
C TYR A 283 -7.00 14.80 -8.63
N VAL A 284 -8.26 15.20 -8.45
CA VAL A 284 -8.63 16.59 -8.17
C VAL A 284 -9.56 16.75 -6.98
N GLU A 285 -9.27 17.76 -6.16
CA GLU A 285 -10.21 18.29 -5.17
C GLU A 285 -10.97 19.47 -5.76
N PRO A 286 -12.30 19.40 -5.86
CA PRO A 286 -13.05 20.48 -6.45
C PRO A 286 -13.03 21.73 -5.58
N ALA A 287 -13.39 22.84 -6.22
CA ALA A 287 -13.76 24.06 -5.54
C ALA A 287 -14.80 23.78 -4.43
N GLY A 288 -14.55 24.28 -3.22
CA GLY A 288 -15.47 24.05 -2.10
C GLY A 288 -15.15 22.81 -1.27
N GLU A 289 -13.87 22.50 -1.08
CA GLU A 289 -13.48 21.52 -0.06
C GLU A 289 -14.14 21.85 1.29
N GLY A 290 -14.96 20.94 1.81
CA GLY A 290 -15.69 21.15 3.07
C GLY A 290 -16.87 22.14 3.02
N ARG A 291 -17.22 22.74 1.87
CA ARG A 291 -18.33 23.70 1.73
C ARG A 291 -18.83 23.86 0.29
N GLU A 292 -20.11 24.12 0.09
CA GLU A 292 -20.62 24.41 -1.26
C GLU A 292 -20.13 25.78 -1.79
N VAL A 293 -19.73 25.85 -3.06
CA VAL A 293 -19.54 27.10 -3.82
C VAL A 293 -20.79 27.40 -4.65
N ASP A 294 -21.00 28.65 -5.03
CA ASP A 294 -22.21 29.04 -5.78
C ASP A 294 -22.33 28.33 -7.14
N GLU A 295 -23.57 28.23 -7.62
CA GLU A 295 -23.92 27.45 -8.82
C GLU A 295 -23.18 27.91 -10.07
N LYS A 296 -23.06 29.22 -10.26
CA LYS A 296 -22.35 29.78 -11.41
C LYS A 296 -20.89 29.33 -11.39
N THR A 297 -20.23 29.43 -10.23
CA THR A 297 -18.84 29.05 -10.05
C THR A 297 -18.59 27.56 -10.29
N TRP A 298 -19.38 26.65 -9.68
CA TRP A 298 -19.12 25.22 -9.90
C TRP A 298 -19.46 24.77 -11.31
N ARG A 299 -20.48 25.34 -11.97
CA ARG A 299 -20.81 25.01 -13.36
C ARG A 299 -19.66 25.32 -14.31
N GLU A 300 -19.15 26.56 -14.24
CA GLU A 300 -18.04 27.01 -15.08
C GLU A 300 -16.79 26.14 -14.90
N ARG A 301 -16.46 25.77 -13.65
CA ARG A 301 -15.32 24.90 -13.33
C ARG A 301 -15.54 23.45 -13.74
N THR A 302 -16.78 22.95 -13.73
CA THR A 302 -17.11 21.60 -14.19
C THR A 302 -17.01 21.49 -15.72
N ASP A 303 -17.46 22.52 -16.45
CA ASP A 303 -17.27 22.61 -17.90
C ASP A 303 -15.79 22.67 -18.29
N ALA A 304 -14.97 23.39 -17.51
CA ALA A 304 -13.53 23.38 -17.66
C ALA A 304 -12.92 21.98 -17.44
N LEU A 305 -13.37 21.25 -16.40
CA LEU A 305 -12.90 19.90 -16.12
C LEU A 305 -13.26 18.93 -17.25
N LYS A 306 -14.48 19.06 -17.80
CA LYS A 306 -14.93 18.31 -18.99
C LYS A 306 -14.03 18.57 -20.19
N ARG A 307 -13.67 19.84 -20.45
CA ARG A 307 -12.74 20.20 -21.54
C ARG A 307 -11.36 19.58 -21.34
N LEU A 308 -10.82 19.62 -20.11
CA LEU A 308 -9.54 18.98 -19.76
C LEU A 308 -9.60 17.46 -20.01
N ALA A 309 -10.59 16.77 -19.45
CA ALA A 309 -10.75 15.32 -19.57
C ALA A 309 -10.88 14.88 -21.03
N GLN A 310 -11.74 15.54 -21.81
CA GLN A 310 -11.90 15.25 -23.24
C GLN A 310 -10.62 15.49 -24.05
N THR A 311 -9.84 16.51 -23.70
CA THR A 311 -8.56 16.80 -24.36
C THR A 311 -7.54 15.68 -24.09
N ILE A 312 -7.47 15.20 -22.84
CA ILE A 312 -6.58 14.11 -22.46
C ILE A 312 -7.03 12.80 -23.10
N TRP A 313 -8.31 12.44 -23.02
CA TRP A 313 -8.82 11.17 -23.56
C TRP A 313 -8.70 11.05 -25.08
N LYS A 314 -8.64 12.15 -25.83
CA LYS A 314 -8.32 12.13 -27.27
C LYS A 314 -6.91 11.58 -27.55
N LYS A 315 -5.96 11.81 -26.65
CA LYS A 315 -4.57 11.35 -26.76
C LYS A 315 -4.31 10.07 -25.98
N ARG A 316 -5.02 9.88 -24.85
CA ARG A 316 -4.82 8.82 -23.87
C ARG A 316 -6.17 8.23 -23.43
N PRO A 317 -6.78 7.32 -24.24
CA PRO A 317 -8.15 6.85 -24.00
C PRO A 317 -8.38 6.19 -22.64
N GLU A 318 -7.35 5.53 -22.10
CA GLU A 318 -7.35 4.79 -20.83
C GLU A 318 -6.99 5.65 -19.60
N PHE A 319 -6.81 6.97 -19.77
CA PHE A 319 -6.40 7.84 -18.68
C PHE A 319 -7.50 7.99 -17.62
N GLU A 320 -7.17 7.82 -16.35
CA GLU A 320 -8.14 7.81 -15.25
C GLU A 320 -8.30 9.19 -14.59
N PHE A 321 -9.51 9.48 -14.11
CA PHE A 321 -9.78 10.67 -13.28
C PHE A 321 -10.38 10.25 -11.94
N ALA A 322 -9.85 10.76 -10.84
CA ALA A 322 -10.47 10.65 -9.52
C ALA A 322 -10.85 12.04 -9.03
N ILE A 323 -12.08 12.20 -8.55
CA ILE A 323 -12.60 13.50 -8.09
C ILE A 323 -13.10 13.34 -6.66
N ALA A 324 -12.63 14.20 -5.76
CA ALA A 324 -13.16 14.28 -4.40
C ALA A 324 -14.62 14.76 -4.46
N ILE A 325 -15.54 13.94 -3.95
CA ILE A 325 -16.98 14.21 -3.89
C ILE A 325 -17.50 13.76 -2.53
N GLY A 326 -18.56 14.39 -2.03
CA GLY A 326 -19.25 13.88 -0.85
C GLY A 326 -20.45 14.71 -0.47
N LYS A 327 -20.77 14.68 0.84
CA LYS A 327 -21.97 15.31 1.40
C LYS A 327 -22.06 16.82 1.21
N PHE A 328 -20.95 17.51 0.96
CA PHE A 328 -20.90 18.97 0.83
C PHE A 328 -21.19 19.46 -0.59
N ASN A 329 -21.26 18.57 -1.58
CA ASN A 329 -21.57 18.93 -2.95
C ASN A 329 -23.08 18.82 -3.20
N SER A 330 -23.69 19.79 -3.89
CA SER A 330 -25.12 19.71 -4.22
C SER A 330 -25.44 18.60 -5.24
N PRO A 331 -26.69 18.13 -5.28
CA PRO A 331 -27.14 17.17 -6.30
C PRO A 331 -26.86 17.67 -7.73
N GLY A 332 -27.01 18.97 -8.01
CA GLY A 332 -26.73 19.55 -9.32
C GLY A 332 -25.26 19.43 -9.74
N TYR A 333 -24.33 19.68 -8.81
CA TYR A 333 -22.90 19.47 -9.07
C TYR A 333 -22.59 17.99 -9.33
N ARG A 334 -23.12 17.08 -8.49
CA ARG A 334 -22.89 15.64 -8.63
C ARG A 334 -23.41 15.11 -9.96
N GLN A 335 -24.60 15.56 -10.38
CA GLN A 335 -25.12 15.25 -11.72
C GLN A 335 -24.20 15.78 -12.83
N ALA A 336 -23.74 17.02 -12.75
CA ALA A 336 -22.87 17.60 -13.77
C ALA A 336 -21.53 16.86 -13.90
N VAL A 337 -20.93 16.42 -12.79
CA VAL A 337 -19.72 15.59 -12.82
C VAL A 337 -20.00 14.20 -13.39
N HIS A 338 -21.12 13.58 -13.03
CA HIS A 338 -21.55 12.30 -13.60
C HIS A 338 -21.65 12.38 -15.14
N GLU A 339 -22.21 13.48 -15.66
CA GLU A 339 -22.41 13.72 -17.10
C GLU A 339 -21.10 14.00 -17.88
N ILE A 340 -19.96 14.16 -17.21
CA ILE A 340 -18.66 14.23 -17.89
C ILE A 340 -18.33 12.85 -18.47
N ASP A 341 -18.26 11.82 -17.63
CA ASP A 341 -18.10 10.41 -18.01
C ASP A 341 -18.28 9.46 -16.82
N ALA A 342 -19.42 8.76 -16.77
CA ALA A 342 -19.72 7.82 -15.69
C ALA A 342 -18.88 6.52 -15.68
N LYS A 343 -18.07 6.26 -16.72
CA LYS A 343 -17.28 5.02 -16.88
C LYS A 343 -15.79 5.21 -16.61
N ARG A 344 -15.31 6.45 -16.56
CA ARG A 344 -13.86 6.76 -16.42
C ARG A 344 -13.51 7.71 -15.29
N ILE A 345 -14.51 8.37 -14.72
CA ILE A 345 -14.34 9.21 -13.53
C ILE A 345 -14.69 8.39 -12.31
N TYR A 346 -13.78 8.31 -11.35
CA TYR A 346 -14.00 7.72 -10.04
C TYR A 346 -14.41 8.82 -9.06
N TRP A 347 -15.50 8.62 -8.33
CA TRP A 347 -15.90 9.50 -7.23
C TRP A 347 -15.26 9.01 -5.95
N TRP A 348 -14.29 9.78 -5.46
CA TRP A 348 -13.75 9.57 -4.13
C TRP A 348 -14.68 10.19 -3.09
N TRP A 349 -15.40 9.35 -2.36
CA TRP A 349 -16.36 9.77 -1.35
C TRP A 349 -15.65 10.22 -0.07
N CYS A 350 -15.17 11.46 -0.04
CA CYS A 350 -14.33 12.01 1.02
C CYS A 350 -15.12 12.56 2.21
N TRP A 351 -16.37 12.96 2.03
CA TRP A 351 -17.17 13.55 3.12
C TRP A 351 -18.46 12.77 3.34
N GLY A 352 -18.44 11.80 4.26
CA GLY A 352 -19.59 11.00 4.64
C GLY A 352 -19.39 9.49 4.45
N ASP A 353 -20.49 8.76 4.30
CA ASP A 353 -20.50 7.31 4.08
C ASP A 353 -21.26 7.03 2.78
N PRO A 354 -20.60 6.50 1.74
CA PRO A 354 -21.23 6.31 0.44
C PRO A 354 -22.36 5.29 0.46
N LEU A 355 -22.34 4.32 1.39
CA LEU A 355 -23.39 3.31 1.51
C LEU A 355 -24.63 3.91 2.18
N MET A 356 -24.45 4.61 3.30
CA MET A 356 -25.58 5.27 3.98
C MET A 356 -26.24 6.36 3.12
N GLN A 357 -25.46 6.99 2.25
CA GLN A 357 -25.91 8.05 1.36
C GLN A 357 -26.33 7.55 -0.02
N ASN A 358 -26.31 6.22 -0.25
CA ASN A 358 -26.70 5.58 -1.50
C ASN A 358 -25.99 6.17 -2.74
N ALA A 359 -24.70 6.49 -2.61
CA ALA A 359 -23.90 7.13 -3.67
C ALA A 359 -23.89 6.32 -4.98
N GLN A 360 -23.98 4.99 -4.88
CA GLN A 360 -23.97 4.09 -6.04
C GLN A 360 -25.22 4.21 -6.92
N ALA A 361 -26.32 4.74 -6.38
CA ALA A 361 -27.49 5.05 -7.20
C ALA A 361 -27.26 6.29 -8.09
N GLU A 362 -26.31 7.16 -7.73
CA GLU A 362 -25.95 8.35 -8.51
C GLU A 362 -24.80 8.08 -9.49
N HIS A 363 -23.83 7.24 -9.11
CA HIS A 363 -22.64 7.01 -9.91
C HIS A 363 -22.02 5.63 -9.65
N PRO A 364 -21.59 4.88 -10.69
CA PRO A 364 -21.15 3.50 -10.51
C PRO A 364 -19.73 3.37 -9.93
N LEU A 365 -18.84 4.33 -10.19
CA LEU A 365 -17.42 4.25 -9.80
C LEU A 365 -17.15 4.95 -8.47
N ILE A 366 -17.64 4.38 -7.36
CA ILE A 366 -17.47 4.96 -6.03
C ILE A 366 -16.25 4.36 -5.33
N LEU A 367 -15.38 5.24 -4.85
CA LEU A 367 -14.26 4.91 -3.96
C LEU A 367 -14.55 5.43 -2.56
N ARG A 368 -14.49 4.58 -1.54
CA ARG A 368 -14.61 5.04 -0.15
C ARG A 368 -13.26 5.49 0.38
N TRP A 369 -13.28 6.55 1.17
CA TRP A 369 -12.11 7.00 1.92
C TRP A 369 -11.93 6.21 3.21
N HIS A 370 -10.75 5.64 3.45
CA HIS A 370 -10.36 5.04 4.73
C HIS A 370 -9.25 5.84 5.42
N THR A 371 -9.39 6.05 6.72
CA THR A 371 -8.41 6.72 7.59
C THR A 371 -8.00 5.81 8.75
N THR A 372 -6.94 6.14 9.51
CA THR A 372 -6.55 5.39 10.72
C THR A 372 -7.29 5.88 11.97
N ILE A 373 -7.74 7.13 11.95
CA ILE A 373 -8.45 7.79 13.03
C ILE A 373 -9.57 8.66 12.45
N GLN A 374 -10.52 9.02 13.30
CA GLN A 374 -11.55 9.97 12.94
C GLN A 374 -10.98 11.39 13.01
N MET A 375 -10.71 12.00 11.85
CA MET A 375 -10.23 13.38 11.77
C MET A 375 -11.31 14.42 12.05
N SER A 376 -12.57 14.09 11.70
CA SER A 376 -13.73 14.96 11.89
C SER A 376 -15.00 14.11 11.84
N ASP A 377 -16.13 14.71 12.20
CA ASP A 377 -17.44 14.06 12.34
C ASP A 377 -17.98 13.46 11.03
N TYR A 378 -17.38 13.85 9.90
CA TYR A 378 -17.73 13.42 8.55
C TYR A 378 -16.74 12.41 7.94
N HIS A 379 -15.62 12.13 8.62
CA HIS A 379 -14.67 11.07 8.27
C HIS A 379 -15.10 9.78 8.98
N ARG A 380 -16.02 9.03 8.38
CA ARG A 380 -16.73 7.94 9.06
C ARG A 380 -16.13 6.54 8.89
N SER A 381 -15.01 6.41 8.18
CA SER A 381 -14.41 5.09 7.90
C SER A 381 -13.00 4.97 8.46
N THR A 382 -12.90 4.49 9.69
CA THR A 382 -11.61 4.20 10.34
C THR A 382 -11.27 2.71 10.35
N SER A 383 -12.23 1.86 9.99
CA SER A 383 -12.05 0.42 9.84
C SER A 383 -11.63 0.11 8.41
N PRO A 384 -10.73 -0.86 8.18
CA PRO A 384 -10.49 -1.44 6.86
C PRO A 384 -11.73 -2.04 6.19
N PRO A 385 -11.62 -2.41 4.90
CA PRO A 385 -12.76 -2.91 4.12
C PRO A 385 -13.58 -4.01 4.78
N GLU A 386 -14.90 -3.96 4.61
CA GLU A 386 -15.88 -4.89 5.17
C GLU A 386 -16.72 -5.56 4.07
N PRO A 387 -17.32 -6.75 4.33
CA PRO A 387 -18.15 -7.45 3.35
C PRO A 387 -19.29 -6.61 2.73
N ARG A 388 -19.85 -5.66 3.49
CA ARG A 388 -20.91 -4.75 3.00
C ARG A 388 -20.44 -3.76 1.92
N GLU A 389 -19.14 -3.63 1.72
CA GLU A 389 -18.52 -2.69 0.78
C GLU A 389 -18.16 -3.35 -0.55
N THR A 390 -18.43 -4.64 -0.71
CA THR A 390 -18.18 -5.41 -1.95
C THR A 390 -18.77 -4.81 -3.21
N SER A 391 -19.84 -4.01 -3.09
CA SER A 391 -20.44 -3.32 -4.23
C SER A 391 -19.64 -2.11 -4.69
N LEU A 392 -18.80 -1.52 -3.83
CA LEU A 392 -17.98 -0.36 -4.17
C LEU A 392 -16.86 -0.74 -5.16
N THR A 393 -16.42 0.23 -5.95
CA THR A 393 -15.31 0.02 -6.90
C THR A 393 -13.98 -0.20 -6.20
N GLY A 394 -13.84 0.38 -5.01
CA GLY A 394 -12.72 0.15 -4.13
C GLY A 394 -12.53 1.32 -3.19
N PHE A 395 -11.27 1.63 -2.90
CA PHE A 395 -10.92 2.51 -1.80
C PHE A 395 -9.77 3.42 -2.16
N ALA A 396 -9.75 4.59 -1.55
CA ALA A 396 -8.54 5.37 -1.40
C ALA A 396 -8.26 5.55 0.08
N THR A 397 -7.06 5.22 0.50
CA THR A 397 -6.68 5.36 1.90
C THR A 397 -5.83 6.60 2.13
N SER A 398 -5.98 7.23 3.28
CA SER A 398 -5.23 8.43 3.69
C SER A 398 -3.91 8.12 4.40
N TYR A 399 -3.33 6.97 4.07
CA TYR A 399 -2.17 6.47 4.77
C TYR A 399 -0.89 7.07 4.20
N ASP A 400 -0.80 8.38 4.30
CA ASP A 400 0.33 9.14 3.83
C ASP A 400 1.10 9.67 5.04
N PRO A 401 2.44 9.49 5.06
CA PRO A 401 3.26 10.19 6.02
C PRO A 401 2.90 11.68 6.04
N GLY A 402 2.65 12.35 4.89
CA GLY A 402 2.28 13.78 4.77
C GLY A 402 1.14 14.27 5.66
N GLN A 403 0.14 13.45 5.98
CA GLN A 403 -0.95 13.83 6.92
C GLN A 403 -0.61 13.64 8.41
N GLY A 404 0.65 13.37 8.74
CA GLY A 404 1.10 13.14 10.12
C GLY A 404 0.73 11.74 10.65
N TYR A 405 0.31 10.83 9.78
CA TYR A 405 0.03 9.44 10.13
C TYR A 405 1.32 8.62 10.15
N GLY A 406 2.12 8.79 11.21
CA GLY A 406 3.35 8.04 11.46
C GLY A 406 3.46 7.58 12.92
N ASN A 407 4.50 7.99 13.62
CA ASN A 407 4.58 7.73 15.06
C ASN A 407 3.93 8.87 15.86
N PRO A 408 3.11 8.56 16.87
CA PRO A 408 2.37 9.57 17.61
C PRO A 408 3.24 10.69 18.22
N TRP A 409 4.43 10.31 18.67
CA TRP A 409 5.42 11.19 19.31
C TRP A 409 6.21 12.07 18.33
N ASN A 410 6.05 11.90 17.01
CA ASN A 410 6.69 12.73 15.98
C ASN A 410 5.74 13.79 15.37
N GLY A 411 4.58 14.02 16.00
CA GLY A 411 3.60 15.02 15.53
C GLY A 411 2.38 14.41 14.84
N TRP A 412 1.77 13.39 15.46
CA TRP A 412 0.54 12.76 14.96
C TRP A 412 -0.52 13.77 14.53
N ALA A 413 -1.05 13.62 13.33
CA ALA A 413 -2.11 14.49 12.79
C ALA A 413 -1.80 16.00 12.85
N ALA A 414 -0.51 16.39 12.99
CA ALA A 414 -0.08 17.76 12.80
C ALA A 414 0.06 17.99 11.28
N LEU A 415 -0.82 18.82 10.73
CA LEU A 415 -0.73 19.23 9.34
C LEU A 415 0.52 20.11 9.16
N GLY A 416 1.42 19.71 8.26
CA GLY A 416 2.60 20.47 7.90
C GLY A 416 3.77 20.29 8.87
N HIS A 417 4.98 20.20 8.30
CA HIS A 417 6.23 20.22 9.03
C HIS A 417 7.21 21.19 8.37
N ASP A 418 7.99 21.90 9.17
CA ASP A 418 9.02 22.85 8.73
C ASP A 418 10.39 22.21 8.48
N LYS A 419 10.49 20.89 8.66
CA LYS A 419 11.71 20.09 8.54
C LYS A 419 11.42 18.70 7.96
N PRO A 420 12.44 18.02 7.39
CA PRO A 420 12.30 16.64 6.94
C PRO A 420 11.90 15.72 8.09
N ARG A 421 11.03 14.74 7.80
CA ARG A 421 10.57 13.76 8.79
C ARG A 421 11.29 12.43 8.67
N ASN A 422 11.68 12.07 7.44
CA ASN A 422 12.34 10.80 7.12
C ASN A 422 11.55 9.60 7.68
N VAL A 423 10.27 9.50 7.30
CA VAL A 423 9.36 8.47 7.80
C VAL A 423 9.80 7.10 7.31
N ASP A 424 9.91 6.16 8.24
CA ASP A 424 10.03 4.75 7.90
C ASP A 424 8.63 4.09 7.90
N PRO A 425 8.16 3.53 6.78
CA PRO A 425 6.84 2.91 6.71
C PRO A 425 6.69 1.66 7.60
N ARG A 426 7.78 1.15 8.19
CA ARG A 426 7.74 0.02 9.12
C ARG A 426 7.51 0.41 10.57
N THR A 427 7.46 1.72 10.86
CA THR A 427 7.30 2.17 12.24
C THR A 427 5.87 1.98 12.77
N MET A 428 5.74 1.82 14.09
CA MET A 428 4.48 1.49 14.76
C MET A 428 3.68 2.74 15.14
N PRO A 429 2.34 2.74 14.96
CA PRO A 429 1.49 1.62 14.55
C PRO A 429 1.21 1.60 13.04
N PHE A 430 1.88 2.44 12.26
CA PHE A 430 1.59 2.64 10.84
C PHE A 430 1.60 1.33 10.06
N PHE A 431 2.68 0.55 10.17
CA PHE A 431 2.84 -0.71 9.45
C PHE A 431 1.68 -1.69 9.66
N SER A 432 1.27 -1.93 10.92
CA SER A 432 0.23 -2.91 11.23
C SER A 432 -1.16 -2.45 10.76
N HIS A 433 -1.46 -1.16 10.86
CA HIS A 433 -2.70 -0.61 10.31
C HIS A 433 -2.76 -0.74 8.79
N GLN A 434 -1.64 -0.47 8.10
CA GLN A 434 -1.53 -0.66 6.66
C GLN A 434 -1.74 -2.11 6.24
N TYR A 435 -1.11 -3.02 6.95
CA TYR A 435 -1.25 -4.44 6.67
C TYR A 435 -2.66 -4.95 6.95
N TRP A 436 -3.34 -4.44 7.97
CA TRP A 436 -4.74 -4.79 8.20
C TRP A 436 -5.63 -4.35 7.03
N PHE A 437 -5.39 -3.16 6.49
CA PHE A 437 -6.03 -2.70 5.27
C PHE A 437 -5.72 -3.59 4.05
N ARG A 438 -4.44 -3.93 3.84
CA ARG A 438 -4.00 -4.86 2.79
C ARG A 438 -4.75 -6.17 2.89
N GLU A 439 -4.70 -6.85 4.04
CA GLU A 439 -5.30 -8.18 4.19
C GLU A 439 -6.81 -8.17 3.93
N ARG A 440 -7.53 -7.12 4.38
CA ARG A 440 -8.97 -6.98 4.12
C ARG A 440 -9.31 -6.63 2.67
N CYS A 441 -8.39 -6.04 1.92
CA CYS A 441 -8.55 -5.87 0.47
C CYS A 441 -8.44 -7.19 -0.32
N TRP A 442 -7.83 -8.22 0.27
CA TRP A 442 -7.68 -9.55 -0.34
C TRP A 442 -8.70 -10.55 0.19
N ASP A 443 -8.98 -10.50 1.49
CA ASP A 443 -9.97 -11.33 2.15
C ASP A 443 -10.84 -10.49 3.10
N LEU A 444 -12.04 -10.16 2.63
CA LEU A 444 -13.05 -9.43 3.41
C LEU A 444 -13.55 -10.18 4.65
N LYS A 445 -13.25 -11.48 4.78
CA LYS A 445 -13.61 -12.32 5.92
C LYS A 445 -12.43 -12.58 6.86
N MET A 446 -11.26 -11.99 6.61
CA MET A 446 -10.09 -12.09 7.47
C MET A 446 -10.47 -11.76 8.92
N THR A 447 -10.13 -12.66 9.84
CA THR A 447 -10.31 -12.48 11.29
C THR A 447 -9.06 -11.91 11.93
N ASP A 448 -9.17 -11.42 13.16
CA ASP A 448 -8.04 -10.90 13.94
C ASP A 448 -6.98 -11.99 14.19
N GLU A 449 -7.39 -13.24 14.41
CA GLU A 449 -6.48 -14.38 14.62
C GLU A 449 -5.74 -14.74 13.33
N ALA A 450 -6.44 -14.80 12.20
CA ALA A 450 -5.83 -15.07 10.90
C ALA A 450 -4.85 -13.95 10.50
N PHE A 451 -5.22 -12.70 10.79
CA PHE A 451 -4.34 -11.55 10.62
C PHE A 451 -3.10 -11.64 11.50
N ALA A 452 -3.26 -11.95 12.79
CA ALA A 452 -2.13 -12.13 13.70
C ALA A 452 -1.19 -13.24 13.20
N ALA A 453 -1.72 -14.39 12.76
CA ALA A 453 -0.90 -15.46 12.22
C ALA A 453 -0.09 -15.02 10.98
N ARG A 454 -0.72 -14.27 10.07
CA ARG A 454 -0.03 -13.73 8.87
C ARG A 454 1.01 -12.68 9.25
N MET A 455 0.69 -11.76 10.17
CA MET A 455 1.62 -10.76 10.66
C MET A 455 2.81 -11.37 11.41
N ALA A 456 2.60 -12.46 12.16
CA ALA A 456 3.68 -13.19 12.81
C ALA A 456 4.70 -13.68 11.79
N ARG A 457 4.24 -14.30 10.69
CA ARG A 457 5.10 -14.74 9.58
C ARG A 457 5.81 -13.58 8.88
N ARG A 458 5.12 -12.45 8.71
CA ARG A 458 5.66 -11.26 8.05
C ARG A 458 6.76 -10.58 8.88
N LEU A 459 6.62 -10.51 10.20
CA LEU A 459 7.47 -9.69 11.06
C LEU A 459 8.56 -10.46 11.81
N PHE A 460 8.27 -11.71 12.21
CA PHE A 460 9.14 -12.49 13.09
C PHE A 460 9.69 -13.72 12.39
N ASP A 461 10.87 -14.14 12.82
CA ASP A 461 11.41 -15.42 12.41
C ASP A 461 10.63 -16.58 13.03
N ALA A 462 10.64 -17.73 12.36
CA ALA A 462 9.85 -18.90 12.72
C ALA A 462 10.24 -19.51 14.08
N ASP A 463 11.43 -19.21 14.59
CA ASP A 463 11.94 -19.67 15.89
C ASP A 463 11.67 -18.68 17.04
N MET A 464 11.07 -17.52 16.76
CA MET A 464 10.68 -16.57 17.81
C MET A 464 9.61 -17.16 18.74
N PRO A 465 9.53 -16.70 20.01
CA PRO A 465 8.49 -17.12 20.94
C PRO A 465 7.07 -17.03 20.33
N PRO A 466 6.18 -18.01 20.52
CA PRO A 466 4.86 -18.03 19.88
C PRO A 466 3.98 -16.81 20.19
N ASP A 467 4.22 -16.14 21.32
CA ASP A 467 3.52 -14.94 21.79
C ASP A 467 4.10 -13.62 21.25
N SER A 468 5.17 -13.65 20.44
CA SER A 468 5.83 -12.45 19.88
C SER A 468 4.86 -11.50 19.18
N ILE A 469 3.93 -12.06 18.37
CA ILE A 469 2.93 -11.25 17.68
C ILE A 469 1.92 -10.62 18.63
N GLY A 470 1.60 -11.28 19.74
CA GLY A 470 0.74 -10.75 20.79
C GLY A 470 1.34 -9.47 21.38
N HIS A 471 2.64 -9.48 21.70
CA HIS A 471 3.35 -8.29 22.17
C HIS A 471 3.36 -7.15 21.14
N TYR A 472 3.62 -7.46 19.87
CA TYR A 472 3.62 -6.46 18.80
C TYR A 472 2.25 -5.81 18.60
N LEU A 473 1.18 -6.60 18.50
CA LEU A 473 -0.17 -6.06 18.30
C LEU A 473 -0.70 -5.32 19.54
N SER A 474 -0.33 -5.78 20.74
CA SER A 474 -0.62 -5.07 22.00
C SER A 474 0.03 -3.69 22.01
N LEU A 475 1.32 -3.60 21.65
CA LEU A 475 2.03 -2.34 21.54
C LEU A 475 1.43 -1.41 20.46
N ALA A 476 1.08 -1.96 19.29
CA ALA A 476 0.44 -1.19 18.23
C ALA A 476 -0.87 -0.54 18.70
N LYS A 477 -1.69 -1.24 19.51
CA LYS A 477 -2.94 -0.72 20.08
C LYS A 477 -2.71 0.41 21.09
N MET A 478 -1.59 0.39 21.82
CA MET A 478 -1.25 1.45 22.78
C MET A 478 -0.72 2.72 22.10
N CYS A 479 -0.14 2.61 20.90
CA CYS A 479 0.49 3.74 20.22
C CYS A 479 -0.44 4.94 19.98
N PRO A 480 -1.67 4.81 19.42
CA PRO A 480 -2.53 5.97 19.11
C PRO A 480 -2.86 6.86 20.30
N LYS A 481 -2.83 6.33 21.53
CA LYS A 481 -3.11 7.05 22.77
C LYS A 481 -2.02 6.79 23.82
N PRO A 482 -0.79 7.31 23.61
CA PRO A 482 0.35 6.90 24.41
C PRO A 482 0.23 7.32 25.89
N THR A 483 -0.52 8.39 26.18
CA THR A 483 -0.79 8.85 27.56
C THR A 483 -1.78 7.96 28.32
N GLU A 484 -2.54 7.13 27.61
CA GLU A 484 -3.54 6.19 28.17
C GLU A 484 -3.02 4.73 28.17
N ALA A 485 -1.77 4.48 27.77
CA ALA A 485 -1.20 3.15 27.68
C ALA A 485 -1.18 2.42 29.04
N ASP A 486 -1.41 1.10 29.05
CA ASP A 486 -1.33 0.28 30.26
C ASP A 486 0.14 0.03 30.64
N GLU A 487 0.56 0.48 31.83
CA GLU A 487 1.97 0.42 32.24
C GLU A 487 2.46 -1.01 32.45
N LYS A 488 1.60 -1.91 32.92
CA LYS A 488 1.96 -3.32 33.18
C LYS A 488 2.15 -4.07 31.87
N GLU A 489 1.32 -3.81 30.88
CA GLU A 489 1.44 -4.34 29.54
C GLU A 489 2.66 -3.76 28.82
N LEU A 490 2.86 -2.44 28.89
CA LEU A 490 4.04 -1.79 28.32
C LEU A 490 5.34 -2.35 28.89
N GLY A 491 5.42 -2.57 30.21
CA GLY A 491 6.57 -3.20 30.86
C GLY A 491 6.82 -4.65 30.41
N ARG A 492 5.76 -5.43 30.17
CA ARG A 492 5.87 -6.80 29.63
C ARG A 492 6.42 -6.79 28.20
N VAL A 493 5.92 -5.90 27.35
CA VAL A 493 6.44 -5.72 25.98
C VAL A 493 7.89 -5.26 26.00
N ALA A 494 8.25 -4.29 26.84
CA ALA A 494 9.62 -3.81 26.98
C ALA A 494 10.59 -4.94 27.37
N GLY A 495 10.20 -5.78 28.34
CA GLY A 495 10.98 -6.94 28.74
C GLY A 495 11.17 -7.96 27.60
N PHE A 496 10.11 -8.25 26.83
CA PHE A 496 10.20 -9.11 25.65
C PHE A 496 11.20 -8.56 24.62
N VAL A 497 11.13 -7.26 24.33
CA VAL A 497 12.02 -6.61 23.35
C VAL A 497 13.47 -6.67 23.82
N ASP A 498 13.77 -6.38 25.08
CA ASP A 498 15.14 -6.43 25.62
C ASP A 498 15.73 -7.84 25.59
N GLN A 499 14.92 -8.85 25.94
CA GLN A 499 15.36 -10.24 25.95
C GLN A 499 15.71 -10.76 24.54
N ASN A 500 15.13 -10.17 23.48
CA ASN A 500 15.26 -10.67 22.12
C ASN A 500 16.00 -9.74 21.15
N ALA A 501 16.42 -8.53 21.56
CA ALA A 501 16.91 -7.46 20.68
C ALA A 501 18.00 -7.88 19.66
N GLY A 502 18.85 -8.86 20.00
CA GLY A 502 19.93 -9.35 19.13
C GLY A 502 19.59 -10.58 18.28
N ARG A 503 18.37 -11.13 18.39
CA ARG A 503 18.01 -12.43 17.82
C ARG A 503 17.57 -12.34 16.36
N GLY A 504 17.87 -13.39 15.60
CA GLY A 504 17.26 -13.64 14.29
C GLY A 504 17.91 -12.90 13.13
N THR A 505 17.19 -12.88 12.02
CA THR A 505 17.49 -12.21 10.76
C THR A 505 17.48 -10.68 10.88
N PRO A 506 18.07 -9.95 9.91
CA PRO A 506 17.92 -8.50 9.80
C PRO A 506 16.48 -8.01 9.94
N ARG A 507 15.51 -8.69 9.31
CA ARG A 507 14.08 -8.38 9.46
C ARG A 507 13.60 -8.49 10.91
N ASN A 508 13.92 -9.59 11.60
CA ASN A 508 13.50 -9.79 12.99
C ASN A 508 14.09 -8.71 13.91
N LYS A 509 15.35 -8.35 13.68
CA LYS A 509 16.04 -7.28 14.41
C LYS A 509 15.40 -5.91 14.15
N ASP A 510 15.07 -5.58 12.90
CA ASP A 510 14.34 -4.34 12.57
C ASP A 510 12.98 -4.31 13.27
N THR A 511 12.19 -5.40 13.23
CA THR A 511 10.91 -5.50 13.96
C THR A 511 11.07 -5.18 15.45
N LEU A 512 12.02 -5.82 16.13
CA LEU A 512 12.27 -5.59 17.55
C LEU A 512 12.78 -4.16 17.83
N HIS A 513 13.60 -3.61 16.93
CA HIS A 513 14.04 -2.22 17.00
C HIS A 513 12.87 -1.24 16.90
N ARG A 514 11.92 -1.46 15.98
CA ARG A 514 10.70 -0.62 15.87
C ARG A 514 9.79 -0.75 17.09
N MET A 515 9.73 -1.94 17.70
CA MET A 515 9.02 -2.12 18.97
C MET A 515 9.70 -1.33 20.10
N ARG A 516 11.04 -1.34 20.19
CA ARG A 516 11.78 -0.52 21.16
C ARG A 516 11.49 0.97 20.96
N GLU A 517 11.60 1.46 19.72
CA GLU A 517 11.29 2.86 19.37
C GLU A 517 9.89 3.26 19.86
N ALA A 518 8.91 2.38 19.70
CA ALA A 518 7.54 2.63 20.15
C ALA A 518 7.37 2.61 21.67
N VAL A 519 8.04 1.71 22.38
CA VAL A 519 8.08 1.71 23.85
C VAL A 519 8.64 3.04 24.37
N ASP A 520 9.79 3.47 23.84
CA ASP A 520 10.47 4.70 24.26
C ASP A 520 9.62 5.94 23.93
N GLY A 521 8.98 5.94 22.76
CA GLY A 521 8.05 6.99 22.34
C GLY A 521 6.83 7.14 23.25
N ILE A 522 6.23 6.04 23.69
CA ILE A 522 5.13 6.05 24.65
C ILE A 522 5.60 6.62 26.01
N HIS A 523 6.74 6.17 26.53
CA HIS A 523 7.30 6.70 27.78
C HIS A 523 7.58 8.21 27.68
N ALA A 524 8.17 8.68 26.59
CA ALA A 524 8.45 10.09 26.37
C ALA A 524 7.17 10.95 26.35
N ALA A 525 6.13 10.49 25.66
CA ALA A 525 4.84 11.19 25.60
C ALA A 525 4.19 11.29 27.00
N ARG A 526 4.25 10.22 27.80
CA ARG A 526 3.75 10.21 29.18
C ARG A 526 4.53 11.18 30.07
N ALA A 527 5.86 11.17 29.98
CA ALA A 527 6.72 12.07 30.75
C ALA A 527 6.49 13.55 30.40
N LYS A 528 6.18 13.86 29.13
CA LYS A 528 5.80 15.20 28.72
C LYS A 528 4.44 15.62 29.28
N ALA A 529 3.46 14.72 29.28
CA ALA A 529 2.12 14.98 29.81
C ALA A 529 2.10 15.16 31.33
N SER A 530 2.97 14.46 32.07
CA SER A 530 3.08 14.62 33.53
C SER A 530 3.72 15.95 33.94
N LYS A 531 4.65 16.48 33.14
CA LYS A 531 5.27 17.80 33.36
C LYS A 531 4.37 18.99 33.00
N ALA A 532 3.32 18.76 32.22
CA ALA A 532 2.37 19.79 31.81
C ALA A 532 1.19 19.95 32.80
N LYS A 533 1.10 19.07 33.80
CA LYS A 533 0.19 19.16 34.95
C LYS A 533 0.96 19.72 36.13
#